data_AF-A0A520XJV0-F1
#
_entry.id   AF-A0A520XJV0-F1
#
_cell.length_a   1.000
_cell.length_b   1.000
_cell.length_c   1.000
_cell.angle_alpha   90.00
_cell.angle_beta   90.00
_cell.angle_gamma   90.00
#
_symmetry.space_group_name_H-M   'P 1'
#
loop_
_entity.id
_entity.type
_entity.pdbx_description
1 polymer ?
#
loop_
_entity_poly.entity_id
_entity_poly.type
_entity_poly.pdbx_seq_one_letter_code
_entity_poly.pdbx_strand_id
1 'polypeptide(L)'
;MEIPEDLGARIATFEKLGRWDRAELGRSLRRLGLSYGEIMEIIPVPKGTLAGWCRDIRLSTDQIAAIKERCGPAVGPRDTQWRRRLEVEAIRSDARVFALEHLTDAFWMAGTVLYWGEGAKT
;
A
#
# COMPACT_ATOMS: atom_id res chain seq x y z
N MET A 1 18.69 16.83 -2.48
CA MET A 1 18.25 16.87 -3.89
C MET A 1 17.40 18.11 -4.03
N GLU A 2 17.79 19.02 -4.91
CA GLU A 2 17.03 20.26 -5.13
C GLU A 2 15.92 19.98 -6.15
N ILE A 3 14.70 20.37 -5.80
CA ILE A 3 13.56 20.32 -6.72
C ILE A 3 13.66 21.57 -7.59
N PRO A 4 13.72 21.44 -8.93
CA PRO A 4 13.67 22.56 -9.85
C PRO A 4 12.51 23.52 -9.55
N GLU A 5 12.75 24.83 -9.69
CA GLU A 5 11.80 25.89 -9.33
C GLU A 5 10.46 25.76 -10.09
N ASP A 6 10.50 25.33 -11.35
CA ASP A 6 9.33 25.07 -12.18
C ASP A 6 8.44 23.95 -11.61
N LEU A 7 9.05 22.89 -11.06
CA LEU A 7 8.33 21.82 -10.38
C LEU A 7 7.79 22.30 -9.03
N GLY A 8 8.54 23.15 -8.32
CA GLY A 8 8.08 23.80 -7.10
C GLY A 8 6.76 24.56 -7.28
N ALA A 9 6.66 25.37 -8.34
CA ALA A 9 5.43 26.10 -8.66
C ALA A 9 4.24 25.17 -8.98
N ARG A 10 4.50 24.03 -9.66
CA ARG A 10 3.48 23.02 -9.96
C ARG A 10 3.03 22.25 -8.72
N ILE A 11 3.93 21.96 -7.79
CA ILE A 11 3.59 21.35 -6.49
C ILE A 11 2.67 22.29 -5.71
N ALA A 12 3.01 23.57 -5.63
CA ALA A 12 2.21 24.57 -4.89
C ALA A 12 0.78 24.71 -5.43
N THR A 13 0.57 24.40 -6.71
CA THR A 13 -0.73 24.48 -7.39
C THR A 13 -1.38 23.12 -7.63
N PHE A 14 -0.88 22.05 -7.00
CA PHE A 14 -1.27 20.66 -7.26
C PHE A 14 -2.79 20.42 -7.30
N GLU A 15 -3.52 20.96 -6.32
CA GLU A 15 -4.97 20.76 -6.25
C GLU A 15 -5.75 21.37 -7.42
N LYS A 16 -5.17 22.39 -8.08
CA LYS A 16 -5.77 23.04 -9.25
C LYS A 16 -5.34 22.40 -10.57
N LEU A 17 -4.37 21.48 -10.54
CA LEU A 17 -3.88 20.80 -11.74
C LEU A 17 -4.91 19.82 -12.29
N GLY A 18 -5.00 19.76 -13.61
CA GLY A 18 -5.77 18.73 -14.30
C GLY A 18 -5.19 17.33 -14.08
N ARG A 19 -6.00 16.29 -14.35
CA ARG A 19 -5.59 14.89 -14.17
C ARG A 19 -4.26 14.56 -14.85
N TRP A 20 -4.07 15.03 -16.08
CA TRP A 20 -2.85 14.80 -16.86
C TRP A 20 -1.65 15.54 -16.27
N ASP A 21 -1.83 16.77 -15.83
CA ASP A 21 -0.75 17.58 -15.23
C ASP A 21 -0.29 17.03 -13.88
N ARG A 22 -1.22 16.49 -13.09
CA ARG A 22 -0.92 15.76 -11.84
C ARG A 22 -0.08 14.52 -12.14
N ALA A 23 -0.46 13.75 -13.16
CA ALA A 23 0.27 12.56 -13.57
C ALA A 23 1.69 12.92 -14.06
N GLU A 24 1.83 13.97 -14.87
CA GLU A 24 3.14 14.40 -15.36
C GLU A 24 4.01 14.96 -14.25
N LEU A 25 3.45 15.69 -13.27
CA LEU A 25 4.20 16.13 -12.10
C LEU A 25 4.76 14.95 -11.31
N GLY A 26 3.93 13.93 -11.04
CA GLY A 26 4.38 12.71 -10.36
C GLY A 26 5.49 11.98 -11.13
N ARG A 27 5.40 11.94 -12.47
CA ARG A 27 6.43 11.35 -13.34
C ARG A 27 7.73 12.16 -13.30
N SER A 28 7.66 13.49 -13.33
CA SER A 28 8.84 14.36 -13.19
C SER A 28 9.54 14.17 -11.85
N LEU A 29 8.79 14.14 -10.75
CA LEU A 29 9.34 13.85 -9.43
C LEU A 29 10.00 12.47 -9.37
N ARG A 30 9.40 11.47 -10.03
CA ARG A 30 10.00 10.13 -10.12
C ARG A 30 11.30 10.13 -10.92
N ARG A 31 11.38 10.86 -12.03
CA ARG A 31 12.59 10.97 -12.87
C ARG A 31 13.75 11.64 -12.12
N LEU A 32 13.47 12.51 -11.15
CA LEU A 32 14.50 13.07 -10.26
C LEU A 32 15.14 12.00 -9.36
N GLY A 33 14.55 10.82 -9.21
CA GLY A 33 15.07 9.76 -8.33
C GLY A 33 14.47 9.79 -6.93
N LEU A 34 13.30 10.41 -6.77
CA LEU A 34 12.51 10.33 -5.54
C LEU A 34 11.79 8.98 -5.46
N SER A 35 11.74 8.40 -4.27
CA SER A 35 10.94 7.23 -3.93
C SER A 35 9.45 7.57 -3.92
N TYR A 36 8.58 6.57 -4.00
CA TYR A 36 7.14 6.84 -3.91
C TYR A 36 6.75 7.44 -2.55
N GLY A 37 7.43 7.07 -1.45
CA GLY A 37 7.17 7.68 -0.14
C GLY A 37 7.50 9.17 -0.13
N GLU A 38 8.67 9.54 -0.65
CA GLU A 38 9.09 10.94 -0.75
C GLU A 38 8.13 11.75 -1.65
N ILE A 39 7.66 11.17 -2.76
CA ILE A 39 6.67 11.84 -3.63
C ILE A 39 5.34 12.04 -2.91
N MET A 40 4.90 11.08 -2.10
CA MET A 40 3.66 11.17 -1.33
C MET A 40 3.70 12.23 -0.23
N GLU A 41 4.90 12.52 0.29
CA GLU A 41 5.11 13.62 1.25
C GLU A 41 5.01 15.00 0.56
N ILE A 42 5.34 15.06 -0.73
CA ILE A 42 5.33 16.30 -1.53
C ILE A 42 3.95 16.57 -2.15
N ILE A 43 3.30 15.53 -2.68
CA ILE A 43 1.98 15.63 -3.31
C ILE A 43 1.00 14.58 -2.72
N PRO A 44 -0.26 14.97 -2.42
CA PRO A 44 -1.24 14.10 -1.78
C PRO A 44 -1.83 13.08 -2.77
N VAL A 45 -1.04 12.07 -3.14
CA VAL A 45 -1.44 11.02 -4.11
C VAL A 45 -1.23 9.63 -3.51
N PRO A 46 -2.20 8.71 -3.60
CA PRO A 46 -2.01 7.34 -3.14
C PRO A 46 -0.88 6.61 -3.89
N LYS A 47 -0.15 5.73 -3.19
CA LYS A 47 0.93 4.92 -3.77
C LYS A 47 0.53 4.15 -5.03
N GLY A 48 -0.68 3.58 -5.06
CA GLY A 48 -1.18 2.82 -6.21
C GLY A 48 -1.29 3.68 -7.47
N THR A 49 -1.71 4.94 -7.32
CA THR A 49 -1.81 5.92 -8.41
C THR A 49 -0.41 6.26 -8.94
N LEU A 50 0.54 6.56 -8.06
CA LEU A 50 1.94 6.81 -8.45
C LEU A 50 2.57 5.62 -9.15
N ALA A 51 2.32 4.39 -8.67
CA ALA A 51 2.79 3.16 -9.29
C ALA A 51 2.19 2.98 -10.70
N GLY A 52 0.93 3.36 -10.90
CA GLY A 52 0.29 3.39 -12.21
C GLY A 52 0.94 4.42 -13.14
N TRP A 53 1.13 5.65 -12.69
CA TRP A 53 1.72 6.73 -13.49
C TRP A 53 3.18 6.52 -13.83
N CYS A 54 3.94 5.80 -13.00
CA CYS A 54 5.39 5.68 -13.12
C CYS A 54 5.86 4.28 -13.54
N ARG A 55 4.95 3.41 -14.00
CA ARG A 55 5.23 1.99 -14.28
C ARG A 55 6.35 1.79 -15.31
N ASP A 56 6.42 2.68 -16.29
CA ASP A 56 7.37 2.70 -17.41
C ASP A 56 8.67 3.45 -17.10
N ILE A 57 8.76 4.15 -15.97
CA ILE A 57 9.96 4.92 -15.60
C ILE A 57 11.00 3.98 -14.98
N ARG A 58 12.11 3.78 -15.70
CA ARG A 58 13.30 3.10 -15.19
C ARG A 58 14.19 4.11 -14.47
N LEU A 59 14.56 3.79 -13.22
CA LEU A 59 15.58 4.54 -12.49
C LEU A 59 16.98 4.05 -12.85
N SER A 60 17.98 4.93 -12.76
CA SER A 60 19.37 4.53 -12.85
C SER A 60 19.81 3.73 -11.61
N THR A 61 20.91 3.00 -11.74
CA THR A 61 21.55 2.29 -10.61
C THR A 61 21.87 3.23 -9.46
N ASP A 62 22.33 4.44 -9.77
CA ASP A 62 22.75 5.44 -8.78
C ASP A 62 21.54 6.01 -8.05
N GLN A 63 20.44 6.26 -8.76
CA GLN A 63 19.18 6.68 -8.13
C GLN A 63 18.63 5.60 -7.21
N ILE A 64 18.72 4.33 -7.60
CA ILE A 64 18.29 3.21 -6.76
C ILE A 64 19.18 3.12 -5.51
N ALA A 65 20.50 3.27 -5.64
CA ALA A 65 21.42 3.27 -4.52
C ALA A 65 21.12 4.43 -3.56
N ALA A 66 20.94 5.64 -4.08
CA ALA A 66 20.61 6.83 -3.29
C ALA A 66 19.27 6.69 -2.56
N ILE A 67 18.26 6.07 -3.18
CA ILE A 67 16.98 5.78 -2.50
C ILE A 67 17.20 4.79 -1.36
N LYS A 68 17.98 3.73 -1.57
CA LYS A 68 18.27 2.73 -0.52
C LYS A 68 19.01 3.35 0.67
N GLU A 69 19.93 4.27 0.41
CA GLU A 69 20.66 4.98 1.44
C GLU A 69 19.73 5.87 2.28
N ARG A 70 18.84 6.64 1.64
CA ARG A 70 17.89 7.53 2.33
C ARG A 70 16.77 6.81 3.07
N CYS A 71 16.20 5.77 2.45
CA CYS A 71 15.06 5.04 3.02
C CYS A 71 15.49 3.92 3.98
N GLY A 72 16.78 3.67 4.13
CA GLY A 72 17.32 2.56 4.91
C GLY A 72 17.05 1.18 4.28
N PRO A 73 17.48 0.09 4.95
CA PRO A 73 17.08 -1.25 4.54
C PRO A 73 15.56 -1.31 4.54
N ALA A 74 14.97 -1.72 3.41
CA ALA A 74 13.55 -1.97 3.34
C ALA A 74 13.17 -2.85 4.53
N VAL A 75 12.38 -2.31 5.47
CA VAL A 75 11.75 -3.12 6.52
C VAL A 75 10.90 -4.12 5.76
N GLY A 76 11.48 -5.29 5.52
CA GLY A 76 10.99 -6.20 4.51
C GLY A 76 9.61 -6.73 4.89
N PRO A 77 9.01 -7.55 4.02
CA PRO A 77 7.74 -8.23 4.28
C PRO A 77 7.71 -8.97 5.62
N ARG A 78 8.86 -9.23 6.26
CA ARG A 78 8.97 -9.85 7.56
C ARG A 78 8.14 -9.15 8.64
N ASP A 79 8.12 -7.82 8.74
CA ASP A 79 7.36 -7.15 9.81
C ASP A 79 5.85 -7.20 9.52
N THR A 80 5.45 -7.00 8.25
CA THR A 80 4.03 -7.08 7.86
C THR A 80 3.48 -8.51 7.92
N GLN A 81 4.25 -9.51 7.48
CA GLN A 81 3.90 -10.92 7.59
C GLN A 81 3.89 -11.38 9.04
N TRP A 82 4.82 -10.90 9.87
CA TRP A 82 4.83 -11.18 11.30
C TRP A 82 3.57 -10.65 11.98
N ARG A 83 3.23 -9.38 11.78
CA ARG A 83 2.00 -8.77 12.31
C ARG A 83 0.76 -9.51 11.83
N ARG A 84 0.69 -9.83 10.53
CA ARG A 84 -0.44 -10.58 9.97
C ARG A 84 -0.55 -11.98 10.56
N ARG A 85 0.58 -12.67 10.80
CA ARG A 85 0.58 -13.98 11.46
C ARG A 85 0.05 -13.89 12.88
N LEU A 86 0.50 -12.90 13.65
CA LEU A 86 0.00 -12.67 15.01
C LEU A 86 -1.50 -12.37 15.03
N GLU A 87 -1.97 -11.51 14.13
CA GLU A 87 -3.39 -11.19 13.98
C GLU A 87 -4.22 -12.42 13.62
N VAL A 88 -3.77 -13.22 12.64
CA VAL A 88 -4.44 -14.46 12.24
C VAL A 88 -4.46 -15.47 13.38
N GLU A 89 -3.39 -15.57 14.16
CA GLU A 89 -3.32 -16.49 15.30
C GLU A 89 -4.29 -16.08 16.41
N ALA A 90 -4.38 -14.77 16.72
CA ALA A 90 -5.34 -14.25 17.69
C ALA A 90 -6.80 -14.49 17.24
N ILE A 91 -7.11 -14.21 15.97
CA ILE A 91 -8.45 -14.48 15.42
C ILE A 91 -8.77 -15.98 15.51
N ARG A 92 -7.80 -16.86 15.23
CA ARG A 92 -7.98 -18.31 15.32
C ARG A 92 -8.18 -18.79 16.74
N SER A 93 -7.42 -18.28 17.71
CA SER A 93 -7.60 -18.65 19.12
C SER A 93 -8.98 -18.26 19.61
N ASP A 94 -9.41 -17.04 19.31
CA ASP A 94 -10.68 -16.51 19.78
C ASP A 94 -11.85 -17.22 19.09
N ALA A 95 -11.77 -17.41 17.77
CA ALA A 95 -12.77 -18.15 17.02
C ALA A 95 -12.89 -19.61 17.47
N ARG A 96 -11.78 -20.24 17.89
CA ARG A 96 -11.80 -21.61 18.41
C ARG A 96 -12.57 -21.70 19.72
N VAL A 97 -12.33 -20.77 20.66
CA VAL A 97 -13.06 -20.74 21.94
C VAL A 97 -14.54 -20.52 21.67
N PHE A 98 -14.88 -19.51 20.87
CA PHE A 98 -16.25 -19.21 20.48
C PHE A 98 -16.94 -20.43 19.83
N ALA A 99 -16.27 -21.09 18.89
CA ALA A 99 -16.85 -22.25 18.22
C ALA A 99 -17.12 -23.40 19.21
N LEU A 100 -16.20 -23.69 20.13
CA LEU A 100 -16.37 -24.74 21.13
C LEU A 100 -17.60 -24.50 22.03
N GLU A 101 -17.85 -23.24 22.41
CA GLU A 101 -19.03 -22.85 23.22
C GLU A 101 -20.36 -23.06 22.46
N HIS A 102 -20.33 -23.03 21.13
CA HIS A 102 -21.52 -23.11 20.28
C HIS A 102 -21.69 -24.46 19.56
N LEU A 103 -20.79 -25.43 19.78
CA LEU A 103 -20.85 -26.74 19.11
C LEU A 103 -22.14 -27.53 19.38
N THR A 104 -22.81 -27.27 20.50
CA THR A 104 -24.08 -27.92 20.86
C THR A 104 -25.31 -27.18 20.33
N ASP A 105 -25.14 -25.96 19.81
CA ASP A 105 -26.23 -25.21 19.19
C ASP A 105 -26.43 -25.69 17.75
N ALA A 106 -27.50 -26.46 17.55
CA ALA A 106 -27.86 -27.02 16.26
C ALA A 106 -28.15 -25.95 15.19
N PHE A 107 -28.71 -24.79 15.57
CA PHE A 107 -28.99 -23.71 14.62
C PHE A 107 -27.70 -23.00 14.20
N TRP A 108 -26.80 -22.75 15.15
CA TRP A 108 -25.49 -22.17 14.86
C TRP A 108 -24.66 -23.09 13.95
N MET A 109 -24.64 -24.39 14.25
CA MET A 109 -23.96 -25.40 13.42
C MET A 109 -24.56 -25.48 12.01
N ALA A 110 -25.89 -25.55 11.90
CA ALA A 110 -26.56 -25.59 10.60
C ALA A 110 -26.31 -24.32 9.78
N GLY A 111 -26.42 -23.15 10.40
CA GLY A 111 -26.12 -21.86 9.75
C GLY A 111 -24.67 -21.76 9.27
N THR A 112 -23.71 -22.22 10.08
CA THR A 112 -22.29 -22.25 9.71
C THR A 112 -22.03 -23.20 8.54
N VAL A 113 -22.59 -24.41 8.55
CA VAL A 113 -22.46 -25.38 7.45
C VAL A 113 -23.10 -24.85 6.17
N LEU A 114 -24.27 -24.20 6.26
CA LEU A 114 -24.93 -23.57 5.11
C LEU A 114 -24.09 -22.43 4.54
N TYR A 115 -23.56 -21.54 5.39
CA TYR A 115 -22.67 -20.45 4.98
C TYR A 115 -21.42 -20.97 4.27
N TRP A 116 -20.79 -22.03 4.79
CA TRP A 116 -19.64 -22.66 4.13
C TRP A 116 -20.03 -23.36 2.82
N GLY A 117 -21.19 -24.01 2.78
CA GLY A 117 -21.69 -24.75 1.63
C GLY A 117 -22.17 -23.87 0.47
N GLU A 118 -22.65 -22.66 0.76
CA GLU A 118 -22.99 -21.69 -0.29
C GLU A 118 -21.73 -21.21 -1.04
N GLY A 119 -20.59 -21.26 -0.36
CA GLY A 119 -19.29 -20.86 -0.88
C GLY A 119 -19.23 -19.34 -1.06
N ALA A 120 -18.06 -18.76 -0.82
CA ALA A 120 -17.80 -17.37 -1.16
C ALA A 120 -18.02 -17.15 -2.66
N LYS A 121 -19.23 -16.74 -3.06
CA LYS A 121 -19.50 -16.14 -4.36
C LYS A 121 -18.93 -14.72 -4.36
N THR A 122 -17.62 -14.62 -4.44
CA THR A 122 -16.88 -13.37 -4.73
C THR A 122 -15.55 -13.73 -5.34
#